data_AF-A0A2P7YJX1-F1
#
_entry.id   AF-A0A2P7YJX1-F1
#
_cell.length_a   1.000
_cell.length_b   1.000
_cell.length_c   1.000
_cell.angle_alpha   90.00
_cell.angle_beta   90.00
_cell.angle_gamma   90.00
#
_symmetry.space_group_name_H-M   'P 1'
#
loop_
_entity.id
_entity.type
_entity.pdbx_description
1 polymer ?
#
loop_
_entity_poly.entity_id
_entity_poly.type
_entity_poly.pdbx_seq_one_letter_code
_entity_poly.pdbx_strand_id
1 'polypeptide(L)'
;MPNARPLSKEEREFRREERKENELNIKDLKFAVGGFVVLVIILTHYALVMRQLLRYPDMSYVWMGVHFGGLGVTIVATVWLFIKFVYKKIYAEELKEMNEKKEE
;
A
#
# COMPACT_ATOMS: atom_id res chain seq x y z
N MET A 1 -8.59 8.79 -45.60
CA MET A 1 -7.59 8.17 -44.70
C MET A 1 -6.85 9.30 -44.00
N PRO A 2 -6.90 9.43 -42.66
CA PRO A 2 -6.15 10.49 -42.00
C PRO A 2 -4.65 10.23 -42.19
N ASN A 3 -3.98 11.18 -42.83
CA ASN A 3 -2.56 11.19 -43.12
C ASN A 3 -1.80 11.42 -41.80
N ALA A 4 -1.35 10.35 -41.16
CA ALA A 4 -0.60 10.45 -39.92
C ALA A 4 0.79 11.05 -40.22
N ARG A 5 0.96 12.35 -39.94
CA ARG A 5 2.29 12.97 -39.99
C ARG A 5 3.23 12.22 -39.03
N PRO A 6 4.45 11.89 -39.45
CA PRO A 6 5.42 11.30 -38.54
C PRO A 6 5.72 12.29 -37.41
N LEU A 7 5.54 11.84 -36.18
CA LEU A 7 5.79 12.61 -34.97
C LEU A 7 7.23 13.12 -34.91
N SER A 8 7.41 14.38 -34.50
CA SER A 8 8.74 14.95 -34.25
C SER A 8 9.45 14.17 -33.12
N LYS A 9 10.78 14.31 -33.01
CA LYS A 9 11.52 13.66 -31.92
C LYS A 9 11.03 14.15 -30.54
N GLU A 10 10.81 15.46 -30.41
CA GLU A 10 10.28 16.07 -29.19
C GLU A 10 8.88 15.54 -28.83
N GLU A 11 7.98 15.41 -29.81
CA GLU A 11 6.63 14.87 -29.55
C GLU A 11 6.63 13.39 -29.14
N ARG A 12 7.67 12.63 -29.53
CA ARG A 12 7.85 11.24 -29.10
C ARG A 12 8.43 11.15 -27.69
N GLU A 13 9.34 12.03 -27.34
CA GLU A 13 9.95 12.12 -26.01
C GLU A 13 8.92 12.59 -24.98
N PHE A 14 8.18 13.65 -25.29
CA PHE A 14 7.09 14.15 -24.45
C PHE A 14 6.04 13.06 -24.15
N ARG A 15 5.57 12.33 -25.16
CA ARG A 15 4.64 11.20 -24.94
C ARG A 15 5.24 10.01 -24.19
N ARG A 16 6.58 9.88 -24.16
CA ARG A 16 7.23 8.84 -23.34
C ARG A 16 7.28 9.27 -21.89
N GLU A 17 7.62 10.53 -21.62
CA GLU A 17 7.63 11.09 -20.26
C GLU A 17 6.23 11.07 -19.65
N GLU A 18 5.22 11.52 -20.40
CA GLU A 18 3.81 11.49 -19.96
C GLU A 18 3.32 10.07 -19.66
N ARG A 19 3.78 9.07 -20.42
CA ARG A 19 3.46 7.66 -20.13
C ARG A 19 4.11 7.16 -18.84
N LYS A 20 5.38 7.50 -18.60
CA LYS A 20 6.09 7.12 -17.38
C LYS A 20 5.46 7.77 -16.15
N GLU A 21 5.10 9.04 -16.25
CA GLU A 21 4.42 9.77 -15.17
C GLU A 21 3.05 9.14 -14.86
N ASN A 22 2.27 8.82 -15.89
CA ASN A 22 0.98 8.14 -15.71
C ASN A 22 1.13 6.75 -15.08
N GLU A 23 2.14 5.97 -15.48
CA GLU A 23 2.42 4.67 -14.88
C GLU A 23 2.78 4.78 -13.39
N LEU A 24 3.61 5.77 -13.03
CA LEU A 24 3.97 6.04 -11.63
C LEU A 24 2.74 6.45 -10.82
N ASN A 25 1.94 7.39 -11.33
CA ASN A 25 0.71 7.85 -10.69
C ASN A 25 -0.28 6.70 -10.44
N ILE A 26 -0.39 5.75 -11.37
CA ILE A 26 -1.24 4.55 -11.20
C ILE A 26 -0.69 3.62 -10.12
N LYS A 27 0.63 3.43 -10.03
CA LYS A 27 1.27 2.63 -8.98
C LYS A 27 1.03 3.27 -7.61
N ASP A 28 1.24 4.57 -7.48
CA ASP A 28 1.04 5.32 -6.25
C ASP A 28 -0.44 5.31 -5.81
N LEU A 29 -1.37 5.44 -6.75
CA LEU A 29 -2.80 5.32 -6.46
C LEU A 29 -3.16 3.93 -5.91
N LYS A 30 -2.63 2.85 -6.52
CA LYS A 30 -2.85 1.48 -6.01
C LYS A 30 -2.27 1.28 -4.62
N PHE A 31 -1.10 1.85 -4.36
CA PHE A 31 -0.45 1.82 -3.06
C PHE A 31 -1.29 2.58 -2.02
N ALA A 32 -1.76 3.78 -2.37
CA ALA A 32 -2.61 4.62 -1.52
C ALA A 32 -3.94 3.92 -1.19
N VAL A 33 -4.61 3.33 -2.17
CA VAL A 33 -5.85 2.58 -1.97
C VAL A 33 -5.61 1.38 -1.05
N GLY A 34 -4.53 0.62 -1.26
CA GLY A 34 -4.21 -0.50 -0.38
C GLY A 34 -3.85 -0.06 1.04
N GLY A 35 -3.11 1.03 1.19
CA GLY A 35 -2.79 1.63 2.49
C GLY A 35 -4.03 2.12 3.23
N PHE A 36 -4.98 2.71 2.51
CA PHE A 36 -6.28 3.11 3.06
C PHE A 36 -7.05 1.91 3.61
N VAL A 37 -7.09 0.79 2.89
CA VAL A 37 -7.74 -0.45 3.37
C VAL A 37 -7.09 -0.96 4.67
N VAL A 38 -5.75 -0.94 4.76
CA VAL A 38 -5.03 -1.32 5.99
C VAL A 38 -5.42 -0.42 7.15
N LEU A 39 -5.45 0.90 6.93
CA LEU A 39 -5.88 1.86 7.94
C LEU A 39 -7.31 1.60 8.42
N VAL A 40 -8.25 1.32 7.52
CA VAL A 40 -9.63 0.99 7.87
C VAL A 40 -9.70 -0.26 8.76
N ILE A 41 -8.92 -1.30 8.46
CA ILE A 41 -8.86 -2.52 9.28
C ILE A 41 -8.34 -2.21 10.69
N ILE A 42 -7.25 -1.44 10.80
CA ILE A 42 -6.66 -1.06 12.09
C ILE A 42 -7.65 -0.23 12.91
N LEU A 43 -8.25 0.80 12.29
CA LEU A 43 -9.24 1.65 12.96
C LEU A 43 -10.47 0.87 13.40
N THR A 44 -10.93 -0.08 12.60
CA THR A 44 -12.07 -0.95 12.95
C THR A 44 -11.72 -1.81 14.17
N HIS A 45 -10.54 -2.44 14.18
CA HIS A 45 -10.13 -3.25 15.33
C HIS A 45 -9.95 -2.38 16.59
N TYR A 46 -9.35 -1.20 16.45
CA TYR A 46 -9.25 -0.24 17.55
C TYR A 46 -10.63 0.13 18.11
N ALA A 47 -11.60 0.44 17.24
CA ALA A 47 -12.97 0.75 17.66
C ALA A 47 -13.63 -0.43 18.40
N LEU A 48 -13.37 -1.68 17.99
CA LEU A 48 -13.85 -2.87 18.70
C LEU A 48 -13.24 -3.00 20.11
N VAL A 49 -11.93 -2.76 20.24
CA VAL A 49 -11.24 -2.75 21.54
C VAL A 49 -11.82 -1.67 22.44
N MET A 50 -11.97 -0.45 21.93
CA MET A 50 -12.56 0.66 22.69
C MET A 50 -14.01 0.38 23.07
N ARG A 51 -14.80 -0.25 22.19
CA ARG A 51 -16.16 -0.68 22.51
C ARG A 51 -16.20 -1.70 23.65
N GLN A 52 -15.24 -2.63 23.71
CA GLN A 52 -15.14 -3.58 24.81
C GLN A 52 -14.76 -2.91 26.13
N LEU A 53 -13.80 -1.98 26.10
CA LEU A 53 -13.44 -1.16 27.25
C LEU A 53 -14.64 -0.37 27.80
N LEU A 54 -15.39 0.29 26.92
CA LEU A 54 -16.56 1.10 27.33
C LEU A 54 -17.70 0.23 27.87
N ARG A 55 -17.84 -1.00 27.37
CA ARG A 55 -18.87 -1.94 27.84
C ARG A 55 -18.52 -2.59 29.17
N TYR A 56 -17.23 -2.79 29.43
CA TYR A 56 -16.70 -3.41 30.64
C TYR A 56 -15.59 -2.53 31.23
N PRO A 57 -15.96 -1.40 31.87
CA PRO A 57 -14.98 -0.45 32.39
C PRO A 57 -14.10 -1.04 33.51
N ASP A 58 -14.63 -2.02 34.25
CA ASP A 58 -13.94 -2.71 35.35
C ASP A 58 -13.12 -3.93 34.87
N MET A 59 -12.86 -4.03 33.56
CA MET A 59 -12.08 -5.12 32.98
C MET A 59 -10.67 -5.16 33.56
N SER A 60 -10.19 -6.35 33.91
CA SER A 60 -8.86 -6.50 34.48
C SER A 60 -7.76 -6.06 33.51
N TYR A 61 -6.66 -5.52 34.04
CA TYR A 61 -5.52 -5.08 33.25
C TYR A 61 -4.94 -6.16 32.33
N VAL A 62 -5.04 -7.44 32.73
CA VAL A 62 -4.61 -8.58 31.91
C VAL A 62 -5.47 -8.69 30.65
N TRP A 63 -6.81 -8.62 30.78
CA TRP A 63 -7.72 -8.66 29.65
C TRP A 63 -7.59 -7.43 28.76
N MET A 64 -7.41 -6.26 29.36
CA MET A 64 -7.12 -5.03 28.63
C MET A 64 -5.84 -5.17 27.80
N GLY A 65 -4.79 -5.74 28.40
CA GLY A 65 -3.53 -6.06 27.73
C GLY A 65 -3.69 -7.05 26.57
N VAL A 66 -4.54 -8.07 26.70
CA VAL A 66 -4.85 -9.01 25.61
C VAL A 66 -5.51 -8.30 24.43
N HIS A 67 -6.47 -7.40 24.68
CA HIS A 67 -7.15 -6.66 23.62
C HIS A 67 -6.22 -5.70 22.88
N PHE A 68 -5.44 -4.90 23.61
CA PHE A 68 -4.44 -4.02 22.99
C PHE A 68 -3.29 -4.78 22.34
N GLY A 69 -2.88 -5.91 22.93
CA GLY A 69 -1.90 -6.82 22.33
C GLY A 69 -2.40 -7.38 20.99
N GLY A 70 -3.67 -7.81 20.93
CA GLY A 70 -4.31 -8.25 19.70
C GLY A 70 -4.38 -7.16 18.63
N LEU A 71 -4.63 -5.91 19.02
CA LEU A 71 -4.54 -4.76 18.12
C LEU A 71 -3.11 -4.58 17.59
N GLY A 72 -2.09 -4.66 18.46
CA GLY A 72 -0.69 -4.59 18.05
C GLY A 72 -0.32 -5.68 17.05
N VAL A 73 -0.71 -6.93 17.30
CA VAL A 73 -0.53 -8.05 16.37
C VAL A 73 -1.23 -7.79 15.04
N THR A 74 -2.43 -7.21 15.07
CA THR A 74 -3.17 -6.88 13.84
C THR A 74 -2.44 -5.83 13.01
N ILE A 75 -1.93 -4.77 13.64
CA ILE A 75 -1.15 -3.73 12.94
C ILE A 75 0.07 -4.37 12.29
N VAL A 76 0.86 -5.14 13.05
CA VAL A 76 2.06 -5.81 12.53
C VAL A 76 1.72 -6.75 11.38
N ALA A 77 0.71 -7.62 11.55
CA ALA A 77 0.32 -8.59 10.54
C ALA A 77 -0.20 -7.92 9.25
N THR A 78 -1.07 -6.94 9.38
CA THR A 78 -1.66 -6.23 8.22
C THR A 78 -0.62 -5.42 7.45
N VAL A 79 0.26 -4.69 8.15
CA VAL A 79 1.37 -3.95 7.52
C VAL A 79 2.36 -4.91 6.86
N TRP A 80 2.71 -6.01 7.53
CA TRP A 80 3.60 -7.02 6.96
C TRP A 80 3.02 -7.67 5.69
N LEU A 81 1.73 -8.04 5.72
CA LEU A 81 1.04 -8.57 4.53
C LEU A 81 0.97 -7.52 3.42
N PHE A 82 0.68 -6.27 3.76
CA PHE A 82 0.63 -5.18 2.80
C PHE A 82 1.98 -4.97 2.10
N ILE A 83 3.08 -4.91 2.85
CA ILE A 83 4.43 -4.81 2.27
C ILE A 83 4.76 -6.06 1.44
N LYS A 84 4.53 -7.25 1.99
CA LYS A 84 4.91 -8.50 1.33
C LYS A 84 4.15 -8.75 0.03
N PHE A 85 2.86 -8.39 -0.03
CA PHE A 85 2.01 -8.69 -1.18
C PHE A 85 1.72 -7.47 -2.06
N VAL A 86 1.37 -6.33 -1.48
CA VAL A 86 0.96 -5.15 -2.25
C VAL A 86 2.19 -4.39 -2.77
N TYR A 87 3.14 -4.05 -1.89
CA TYR A 87 4.37 -3.36 -2.32
C TYR A 87 5.16 -4.21 -3.32
N LYS A 88 5.35 -5.50 -3.03
CA LYS A 88 6.05 -6.41 -3.96
C LYS A 88 5.35 -6.54 -5.31
N LYS A 89 4.02 -6.51 -5.36
CA LYS A 89 3.25 -6.62 -6.62
C LYS A 89 3.25 -5.32 -7.41
N ILE A 90 3.20 -4.17 -6.74
CA ILE A 90 3.20 -2.85 -7.39
C ILE A 90 4.59 -2.53 -7.96
N TYR A 91 5.65 -2.84 -7.22
CA TYR A 91 7.02 -2.52 -7.58
C TYR A 91 7.82 -3.74 -8.07
N ALA A 92 7.14 -4.77 -8.59
CA ALA A 92 7.78 -6.03 -8.99
C ALA A 92 8.86 -5.84 -10.07
N GLU A 93 8.61 -4.93 -11.02
CA GLU A 93 9.54 -4.62 -12.11
C GLU A 93 10.75 -3.83 -11.61
N GLU A 94 10.55 -2.79 -10.78
CA GLU A 94 11.68 -2.05 -10.18
C GLU A 94 12.52 -2.93 -9.25
N LEU A 95 11.88 -3.83 -8.49
CA LEU A 95 12.58 -4.78 -7.62
C LEU A 95 13.40 -5.79 -8.42
N LYS A 96 12.93 -6.18 -9.62
CA LYS A 96 13.65 -7.10 -10.50
C LYS A 96 14.88 -6.41 -11.10
N GLU A 97 14.73 -5.20 -11.63
CA GLU A 97 15.87 -4.41 -12.16
C GLU A 97 16.92 -4.10 -11.09
N MET A 98 16.51 -3.80 -9.85
CA MET A 98 17.45 -3.58 -8.75
C MET A 98 18.22 -4.85 -8.34
N ASN A 99 17.58 -6.03 -8.40
CA ASN A 99 18.25 -7.28 -8.05
C ASN A 99 19.22 -7.72 -9.14
N GLU A 100 18.86 -7.57 -10.42
CA GLU A 100 19.76 -7.86 -11.55
C GLU A 100 21.01 -6.97 -11.50
N LYS A 101 20.87 -5.67 -11.19
CA LYS A 101 22.01 -4.75 -10.97
C LYS A 101 22.88 -5.05 -9.75
N LYS A 102 22.39 -5.87 -8.81
CA LYS A 102 23.14 -6.29 -7.62
C LYS A 102 23.92 -7.59 -7.84
N GLU A 103 23.54 -8.35 -8.86
CA GLU A 103 24.17 -9.62 -9.24
C GLU A 103 25.24 -9.45 -10.34
N GLU A 104 25.27 -8.31 -11.04
CA GLU A 104 26.42 -7.82 -11.83
C GLU A 104 27.48 -7.13 -10.95
#